data_AF-A0A3B8ZHX6-F1
#
_entry.id   AF-A0A3B8ZHX6-F1
#
_cell.length_a   1.000
_cell.length_b   1.000
_cell.length_c   1.000
_cell.angle_alpha   90.00
_cell.angle_beta   90.00
_cell.angle_gamma   90.00
#
_symmetry.space_group_name_H-M   'P 1'
#
loop_
_entity.id
_entity.type
_entity.pdbx_description
1 polymer ?
#
loop_
_entity_poly.entity_id
_entity_poly.type
_entity_poly.pdbx_seq_one_letter_code
_entity_poly.pdbx_strand_id
1 'polypeptide(L)'
;ATLDDMRALYDGFDLTAPTTSVSMTINGPAPTILAMFLNTAIDQNVEKFVSQHGRQADAQEIAKLRAWTLENIRGTVQADILKEDQGQNTCIFSTEFSLKVMGDIQQYFVQHNVRNFYSVSISGYHIAEAGANPISQLAFTLANGFTYVEAYLARGMHIDDFAPNLSFFFSNGMDPEYTVMGRVARRIWAVAMRDRYGANARSQKLKYHCQTSGRSLHAQEIAFNDIRT
;
A
#
# COMPACT_ATOMS: atom_id res chain seq x y z
N ALA A 1 10.91 5.57 -17.15
CA ALA A 1 10.49 6.44 -16.04
C ALA A 1 11.73 6.81 -15.24
N THR A 2 12.04 8.11 -15.18
CA THR A 2 13.07 8.71 -14.33
C THR A 2 12.42 9.46 -13.16
N LEU A 3 13.22 10.04 -12.27
CA LEU A 3 12.71 10.95 -11.23
C LEU A 3 12.04 12.18 -11.84
N ASP A 4 12.55 12.70 -12.96
CA ASP A 4 11.96 13.87 -13.62
C ASP A 4 10.56 13.57 -14.17
N ASP A 5 10.34 12.35 -14.69
CA ASP A 5 9.00 11.89 -15.08
C ASP A 5 8.05 11.86 -13.86
N MET A 6 8.54 11.42 -12.69
CA MET A 6 7.76 11.38 -11.45
C MET A 6 7.41 12.78 -10.94
N ARG A 7 8.33 13.73 -11.06
CA ARG A 7 8.09 15.14 -10.74
C ARG A 7 7.02 15.74 -11.65
N ALA A 8 7.14 15.53 -12.97
CA ALA A 8 6.15 15.98 -13.93
C ALA A 8 4.76 15.35 -13.70
N LEU A 9 4.72 14.07 -13.29
CA LEU A 9 3.47 13.36 -13.02
C LEU A 9 2.66 13.98 -11.87
N TYR A 10 3.33 14.52 -10.85
CA TYR A 10 2.69 15.07 -9.65
C TYR A 10 2.85 16.59 -9.52
N ASP A 11 3.24 17.27 -10.60
CA ASP A 11 3.28 18.72 -10.63
C ASP A 11 1.87 19.31 -10.39
N GLY A 12 1.82 20.41 -9.65
CA GLY A 12 0.56 21.05 -9.20
C GLY A 12 -0.16 20.37 -8.03
N PHE A 13 0.27 19.18 -7.58
CA PHE A 13 -0.28 18.51 -6.40
C PHE A 13 0.67 18.64 -5.21
N ASP A 14 0.20 19.23 -4.11
CA ASP A 14 0.92 19.18 -2.84
C ASP A 14 0.85 17.76 -2.24
N LEU A 15 1.91 16.99 -2.40
CA LEU A 15 2.00 15.61 -1.92
C LEU A 15 1.98 15.50 -0.39
N THR A 16 2.35 16.56 0.31
CA THR A 16 2.35 16.63 1.78
C THR A 16 1.12 17.30 2.36
N ALA A 17 0.18 17.76 1.55
CA ALA A 17 -1.07 18.30 2.05
C ALA A 17 -1.87 17.20 2.78
N PRO A 18 -2.45 17.49 3.95
CA PRO A 18 -3.18 16.49 4.75
C PRO A 18 -4.42 15.92 4.04
N THR A 19 -4.92 16.63 3.02
CA THR A 19 -6.07 16.27 2.19
C THR A 19 -5.69 15.56 0.89
N THR A 20 -4.39 15.41 0.59
CA THR A 20 -3.90 14.71 -0.60
C THR A 20 -3.39 13.33 -0.19
N SER A 21 -3.71 12.30 -0.98
CA SER A 21 -3.15 10.97 -0.81
C SER A 21 -3.02 10.32 -2.18
N VAL A 22 -1.82 9.80 -2.49
CA VAL A 22 -1.54 9.18 -3.79
C VAL A 22 -1.47 7.67 -3.66
N SER A 23 -2.19 6.94 -4.51
CA SER A 23 -2.11 5.49 -4.61
C SER A 23 -1.41 5.08 -5.91
N MET A 24 -0.34 4.29 -5.82
CA MET A 24 0.41 3.80 -6.96
C MET A 24 0.33 2.28 -7.05
N THR A 25 -0.33 1.78 -8.10
CA THR A 25 -0.44 0.35 -8.41
C THR A 25 0.84 -0.11 -9.12
N ILE A 26 1.83 -0.52 -8.32
CA ILE A 26 3.10 -1.05 -8.80
C ILE A 26 3.57 -2.18 -7.87
N ASN A 27 4.17 -3.24 -8.44
CA ASN A 27 4.62 -4.42 -7.68
C ASN A 27 6.13 -4.63 -7.81
N GLY A 28 6.61 -5.33 -8.85
CA GLY A 28 8.03 -5.71 -9.00
C GLY A 28 9.05 -4.59 -8.71
N PRO A 29 8.97 -3.44 -9.40
CA PRO A 29 9.87 -2.30 -9.15
C PRO A 29 9.31 -1.30 -8.13
N ALA A 30 8.34 -1.68 -7.29
CA ALA A 30 7.74 -0.81 -6.28
C ALA A 30 8.76 -0.10 -5.37
N PRO A 31 9.85 -0.74 -4.89
CA PRO A 31 10.86 -0.05 -4.09
C PRO A 31 11.50 1.14 -4.83
N THR A 32 11.78 0.98 -6.12
CA THR A 32 12.39 2.03 -6.95
C THR A 32 11.40 3.17 -7.20
N ILE A 33 10.15 2.85 -7.54
CA ILE A 33 9.11 3.85 -7.77
C ILE A 33 8.75 4.60 -6.47
N LEU A 34 8.73 3.91 -5.33
CA LEU A 34 8.54 4.53 -4.02
C LEU A 34 9.69 5.50 -3.70
N ALA A 35 10.94 5.13 -3.99
CA ALA A 35 12.06 6.02 -3.81
C ALA A 35 11.94 7.28 -4.68
N MET A 36 11.51 7.15 -5.95
CA MET A 36 11.24 8.31 -6.82
C MET A 36 10.15 9.20 -6.21
N PHE A 37 9.03 8.62 -5.80
CA PHE A 37 7.91 9.36 -5.21
C PHE A 37 8.30 10.12 -3.94
N LEU A 38 9.06 9.48 -3.03
CA LEU A 38 9.52 10.14 -1.81
C LEU A 38 10.48 11.28 -2.11
N ASN A 39 11.37 11.15 -3.11
CA ASN A 39 12.24 12.25 -3.54
C ASN A 39 11.42 13.38 -4.15
N THR A 40 10.44 13.09 -5.02
CA THR A 40 9.53 14.11 -5.57
C THR A 40 8.84 14.92 -4.47
N ALA A 41 8.33 14.27 -3.41
CA ALA A 41 7.70 14.98 -2.30
C ALA A 41 8.69 15.82 -1.46
N ILE A 42 9.92 15.34 -1.29
CA ILE A 42 10.97 16.08 -0.57
C ILE A 42 11.35 17.32 -1.39
N ASP A 43 11.56 17.16 -2.68
CA ASP A 43 11.91 18.25 -3.60
C ASP A 43 10.82 19.33 -3.61
N GLN A 44 9.55 18.95 -3.67
CA GLN A 44 8.43 19.91 -3.56
C GLN A 44 8.53 20.78 -2.30
N ASN A 45 8.91 20.22 -1.15
CA ASN A 45 9.03 20.99 0.09
C ASN A 45 10.30 21.83 0.14
N VAL A 46 11.39 21.40 -0.50
CA VAL A 46 12.59 22.23 -0.69
C VAL A 46 12.28 23.41 -1.61
N GLU A 47 11.58 23.19 -2.73
CA GLU A 47 11.18 24.24 -3.66
C GLU A 47 10.22 25.25 -3.01
N LYS A 48 9.25 24.78 -2.22
CA LYS A 48 8.39 25.66 -1.39
C LYS A 48 9.22 26.49 -0.44
N PHE A 49 10.23 25.91 0.23
CA PHE A 49 11.12 26.65 1.11
C PHE A 49 11.85 27.76 0.36
N VAL A 50 12.44 27.44 -0.81
CA VAL A 50 13.17 28.41 -1.64
C VAL A 50 12.26 29.54 -2.09
N SER A 51 11.03 29.23 -2.51
CA SER A 51 10.02 30.22 -2.92
C SER A 51 9.62 31.15 -1.77
N GLN A 52 9.46 30.62 -0.56
CA GLN A 52 9.04 31.40 0.62
C GLN A 52 10.16 32.26 1.23
N HIS A 53 11.41 31.79 1.18
CA HIS A 53 12.54 32.43 1.85
C HIS A 53 13.46 33.20 0.90
N GLY A 54 13.33 33.01 -0.42
CA GLY A 54 14.16 33.66 -1.43
C GLY A 54 15.64 33.21 -1.43
N ARG A 55 15.94 32.05 -0.82
CA ARG A 55 17.30 31.48 -0.76
C ARG A 55 17.28 29.96 -0.75
N GLN A 56 18.42 29.35 -1.04
CA GLN A 56 18.62 27.91 -0.89
C GLN A 56 18.60 27.49 0.59
N ALA A 57 18.05 26.30 0.85
CA ALA A 57 18.10 25.67 2.16
C ALA A 57 19.52 25.13 2.43
N ASP A 58 20.02 25.30 3.65
CA ASP A 58 21.27 24.67 4.05
C ASP A 58 21.08 23.16 4.37
N ALA A 59 22.18 22.46 4.65
CA ALA A 59 22.14 21.02 4.92
C ALA A 59 21.26 20.64 6.13
N GLN A 60 21.20 21.49 7.16
CA GLN A 60 20.40 21.23 8.36
C GLN A 60 18.92 21.48 8.06
N GLU A 61 18.60 22.50 7.28
CA GLU A 61 17.25 22.80 6.82
C GLU A 61 16.71 21.70 5.89
N ILE A 62 17.51 21.23 4.93
CA ILE A 62 17.15 20.10 4.05
C ILE A 62 16.86 18.85 4.88
N ALA A 63 17.68 18.54 5.88
CA ALA A 63 17.46 17.39 6.75
C ALA A 63 16.11 17.48 7.49
N LYS A 64 15.75 18.67 8.00
CA LYS A 64 14.45 18.92 8.66
C LYS A 64 13.28 18.80 7.69
N LEU A 65 13.40 19.38 6.49
CA LEU A 65 12.37 19.29 5.45
C LEU A 65 12.14 17.85 5.01
N ARG A 66 13.22 17.07 4.84
CA ARG A 66 13.14 15.64 4.53
C ARG A 66 12.43 14.85 5.62
N ALA A 67 12.83 15.01 6.88
CA ALA A 67 12.20 14.32 8.00
C ALA A 67 10.71 14.66 8.09
N TRP A 68 10.37 15.95 8.03
CA TRP A 68 8.98 16.40 8.06
C TRP A 68 8.16 15.84 6.88
N THR A 69 8.74 15.82 5.67
CA THR A 69 8.09 15.26 4.48
C THR A 69 7.75 13.79 4.68
N LEU A 70 8.71 12.99 5.15
CA LEU A 70 8.55 11.55 5.39
C LEU A 70 7.48 11.26 6.46
N GLU A 71 7.36 12.09 7.47
CA GLU A 71 6.33 11.93 8.52
C GLU A 71 4.92 12.29 8.02
N ASN A 72 4.81 13.26 7.12
CA ASN A 72 3.53 13.84 6.71
C ASN A 72 3.01 13.33 5.36
N ILE A 73 3.85 12.66 4.56
CA ILE A 73 3.46 12.08 3.28
C ILE A 73 2.34 11.06 3.44
N ARG A 74 1.30 11.17 2.61
CA ARG A 74 0.14 10.27 2.62
C ARG A 74 0.04 9.53 1.30
N GLY A 75 -0.16 8.22 1.37
CA GLY A 75 -0.30 7.44 0.15
C GLY A 75 -0.24 5.95 0.38
N THR A 76 -0.23 5.21 -0.72
CA THR A 76 -0.13 3.76 -0.75
C THR A 76 0.71 3.34 -1.95
N VAL A 77 1.64 2.43 -1.73
CA VAL A 77 2.23 1.62 -2.80
C VAL A 77 1.64 0.21 -2.68
N GLN A 78 1.27 -0.40 -3.82
CA GLN A 78 0.63 -1.72 -3.75
C GLN A 78 1.58 -2.80 -3.27
N ALA A 79 2.67 -3.06 -4.00
CA ALA A 79 3.84 -3.82 -3.58
C ALA A 79 3.58 -5.19 -2.90
N ASP A 80 2.43 -5.82 -3.15
CA ASP A 80 2.13 -7.16 -2.65
C ASP A 80 2.70 -8.17 -3.64
N ILE A 81 3.85 -8.73 -3.28
CA ILE A 81 4.63 -9.69 -4.07
C ILE A 81 4.03 -11.10 -3.98
N LEU A 82 3.35 -11.43 -2.88
CA LEU A 82 2.79 -12.78 -2.70
C LEU A 82 1.63 -13.02 -3.67
N LYS A 83 0.81 -12.00 -3.96
CA LYS A 83 -0.21 -12.11 -5.01
C LYS A 83 0.35 -12.17 -6.42
N GLU A 84 1.58 -11.70 -6.64
CA GLU A 84 2.21 -11.73 -7.96
C GLU A 84 2.51 -13.17 -8.38
N ASP A 85 3.04 -13.97 -7.46
CA ASP A 85 3.28 -15.40 -7.72
C ASP A 85 1.95 -16.19 -7.84
N GLN A 86 0.92 -15.79 -7.08
CA GLN A 86 -0.34 -16.53 -7.01
C GLN A 86 -1.34 -16.21 -8.12
N GLY A 87 -1.38 -14.96 -8.60
CA GLY A 87 -2.51 -14.50 -9.44
C GLY A 87 -2.19 -13.50 -10.54
N GLN A 88 -1.12 -12.70 -10.43
CA GLN A 88 -0.85 -11.63 -11.41
C GLN A 88 0.35 -11.88 -12.32
N ASN A 89 1.29 -12.74 -11.93
CA ASN A 89 2.47 -13.16 -12.70
C ASN A 89 3.36 -12.00 -13.20
N THR A 90 3.55 -10.92 -12.41
CA THR A 90 4.46 -9.80 -12.78
C THR A 90 5.70 -9.66 -11.88
N CYS A 91 6.09 -10.73 -11.18
CA CYS A 91 7.37 -10.78 -10.46
C CYS A 91 8.56 -10.65 -11.45
N ILE A 92 9.39 -9.63 -11.25
CA ILE A 92 10.64 -9.42 -12.01
C ILE A 92 11.90 -9.86 -11.23
N PHE A 93 11.76 -10.07 -9.92
CA PHE A 93 12.80 -10.60 -9.04
C PHE A 93 12.28 -11.87 -8.35
N SER A 94 13.15 -12.64 -7.70
CA SER A 94 12.71 -13.77 -6.89
C SER A 94 11.80 -13.32 -5.74
N THR A 95 10.85 -14.16 -5.35
CA THR A 95 9.92 -13.90 -4.24
C THR A 95 10.67 -13.59 -2.95
N GLU A 96 11.73 -14.35 -2.65
CA GLU A 96 12.57 -14.16 -1.46
C GLU A 96 13.25 -12.79 -1.46
N PHE A 97 13.87 -12.40 -2.57
CA PHE A 97 14.54 -11.10 -2.68
C PHE A 97 13.53 -9.96 -2.54
N SER A 98 12.37 -10.10 -3.18
CA SER A 98 11.31 -9.09 -3.14
C SER A 98 10.74 -8.93 -1.73
N LEU A 99 10.49 -10.04 -1.00
CA LEU A 99 10.08 -10.01 0.41
C LEU A 99 11.14 -9.37 1.30
N LYS A 100 12.43 -9.65 1.05
CA LYS A 100 13.54 -9.00 1.76
C LYS A 100 13.49 -7.48 1.58
N VAL A 101 13.33 -6.99 0.35
CA VAL A 101 13.30 -5.54 0.07
C VAL A 101 12.03 -4.90 0.62
N MET A 102 10.89 -5.59 0.61
CA MET A 102 9.68 -5.14 1.30
C MET A 102 9.89 -4.98 2.80
N GLY A 103 10.66 -5.87 3.43
CA GLY A 103 11.09 -5.72 4.81
C GLY A 103 12.00 -4.51 5.03
N ASP A 104 12.90 -4.20 4.08
CA ASP A 104 13.78 -3.03 4.16
C ASP A 104 12.99 -1.72 4.08
N ILE A 105 11.97 -1.65 3.22
CA ILE A 105 11.06 -0.49 3.13
C ILE A 105 10.34 -0.28 4.46
N GLN A 106 9.75 -1.34 5.02
CA GLN A 106 9.02 -1.22 6.27
C GLN A 106 9.95 -0.80 7.42
N GLN A 107 11.16 -1.35 7.48
CA GLN A 107 12.16 -0.94 8.47
C GLN A 107 12.56 0.54 8.30
N TYR A 108 12.77 1.00 7.06
CA TYR A 108 13.04 2.41 6.78
C TYR A 108 11.88 3.30 7.23
N PHE A 109 10.63 2.88 7.01
CA PHE A 109 9.43 3.60 7.45
C PHE A 109 9.37 3.75 8.96
N VAL A 110 9.66 2.69 9.71
CA VAL A 110 9.71 2.74 11.19
C VAL A 110 10.80 3.70 11.65
N GLN A 111 12.01 3.60 11.10
CA GLN A 111 13.16 4.43 11.47
C GLN A 111 12.95 5.92 11.17
N HIS A 112 12.23 6.24 10.11
CA HIS A 112 11.96 7.62 9.66
C HIS A 112 10.54 8.09 9.97
N ASN A 113 9.83 7.36 10.84
CA ASN A 113 8.53 7.75 11.35
C ASN A 113 7.46 7.98 10.24
N VAL A 114 7.55 7.22 9.16
CA VAL A 114 6.61 7.26 8.01
C VAL A 114 5.31 6.56 8.41
N ARG A 115 4.42 7.28 9.11
CA ARG A 115 3.18 6.72 9.70
C ARG A 115 1.94 6.86 8.84
N ASN A 116 2.03 7.66 7.78
CA ASN A 116 0.90 8.09 6.97
C ASN A 116 0.88 7.46 5.56
N PHE A 117 1.90 6.65 5.25
CA PHE A 117 2.02 5.93 3.98
C PHE A 117 1.91 4.42 4.20
N TYR A 118 1.06 3.76 3.44
CA TYR A 118 0.92 2.31 3.45
C TYR A 118 2.00 1.69 2.56
N SER A 119 2.92 0.95 3.18
CA SER A 119 4.09 0.33 2.51
C SER A 119 3.70 -0.88 1.65
N VAL A 120 2.54 -1.50 1.95
CA VAL A 120 1.98 -2.61 1.19
C VAL A 120 0.45 -2.54 1.23
N SER A 121 -0.17 -2.84 0.09
CA SER A 121 -1.60 -3.06 -0.07
C SER A 121 -1.85 -4.51 -0.44
N ILE A 122 -2.08 -5.33 0.59
CA ILE A 122 -2.26 -6.78 0.50
C ILE A 122 -3.54 -7.08 -0.27
N SER A 123 -3.41 -7.66 -1.46
CA SER A 123 -4.45 -7.60 -2.49
C SER A 123 -4.99 -8.97 -2.88
N GLY A 124 -6.30 -9.12 -2.76
CA GLY A 124 -7.09 -10.23 -3.30
C GLY A 124 -7.72 -9.94 -4.66
N TYR A 125 -7.83 -8.67 -5.05
CA TYR A 125 -8.49 -8.28 -6.30
C TYR A 125 -7.98 -9.10 -7.49
N HIS A 126 -6.67 -9.13 -7.69
CA HIS A 126 -6.01 -9.81 -8.80
C HIS A 126 -6.18 -11.33 -8.76
N ILE A 127 -6.18 -11.92 -7.56
CA ILE A 127 -6.44 -13.35 -7.34
C ILE A 127 -7.88 -13.70 -7.76
N ALA A 128 -8.84 -12.83 -7.46
CA ALA A 128 -10.24 -13.02 -7.86
C ALA A 128 -10.43 -12.86 -9.38
N GLU A 129 -9.85 -11.81 -9.96
CA GLU A 129 -9.90 -11.57 -11.41
C GLU A 129 -9.25 -12.72 -12.19
N ALA A 130 -8.25 -13.39 -11.62
CA ALA A 130 -7.61 -14.57 -12.21
C ALA A 130 -8.48 -15.84 -12.20
N GLY A 131 -9.57 -15.89 -11.41
CA GLY A 131 -10.30 -17.15 -11.28
C GLY A 131 -11.03 -17.36 -9.96
N ALA A 132 -10.47 -16.84 -8.87
CA ALA A 132 -10.81 -17.29 -7.54
C ALA A 132 -12.22 -16.84 -7.11
N ASN A 133 -12.95 -17.76 -6.49
CA ASN A 133 -14.21 -17.46 -5.80
C ASN A 133 -13.95 -16.55 -4.57
N PRO A 134 -14.98 -15.87 -4.02
CA PRO A 134 -14.82 -14.94 -2.88
C PRO A 134 -14.17 -15.57 -1.64
N ILE A 135 -14.40 -16.86 -1.37
CA ILE A 135 -13.80 -17.55 -0.22
C ILE A 135 -12.30 -17.70 -0.40
N SER A 136 -11.87 -18.20 -1.56
CA SER A 136 -10.45 -18.36 -1.89
C SER A 136 -9.73 -17.02 -1.94
N GLN A 137 -10.35 -16.00 -2.55
CA GLN A 137 -9.81 -14.63 -2.53
C GLN A 137 -9.53 -14.19 -1.08
N LEU A 138 -10.57 -14.20 -0.23
CA LEU A 138 -10.43 -13.73 1.15
C LEU A 138 -9.38 -14.51 1.93
N ALA A 139 -9.40 -15.84 1.82
CA ALA A 139 -8.48 -16.72 2.53
C ALA A 139 -7.02 -16.46 2.13
N PHE A 140 -6.72 -16.42 0.83
CA PHE A 140 -5.36 -16.18 0.35
C PHE A 140 -4.87 -14.78 0.67
N THR A 141 -5.71 -13.75 0.56
CA THR A 141 -5.31 -12.39 0.92
C THR A 141 -5.00 -12.25 2.41
N LEU A 142 -5.81 -12.83 3.29
CA LEU A 142 -5.52 -12.82 4.73
C LEU A 142 -4.27 -13.64 5.05
N ALA A 143 -4.08 -14.79 4.40
CA ALA A 143 -2.87 -15.59 4.55
C ALA A 143 -1.62 -14.81 4.14
N ASN A 144 -1.63 -14.16 2.98
CA ASN A 144 -0.53 -13.29 2.52
C ASN A 144 -0.27 -12.15 3.52
N GLY A 145 -1.33 -11.53 4.06
CA GLY A 145 -1.20 -10.50 5.07
C GLY A 145 -0.54 -11.00 6.36
N PHE A 146 -0.92 -12.18 6.85
CA PHE A 146 -0.26 -12.79 8.01
C PHE A 146 1.19 -13.22 7.70
N THR A 147 1.50 -13.63 6.47
CA THR A 147 2.88 -13.88 6.06
C THR A 147 3.74 -12.62 6.16
N TYR A 148 3.24 -11.47 5.73
CA TYR A 148 3.95 -10.19 5.92
C TYR A 148 4.16 -9.85 7.40
N VAL A 149 3.15 -10.10 8.25
CA VAL A 149 3.26 -9.90 9.70
C VAL A 149 4.38 -10.75 10.28
N GLU A 150 4.37 -12.06 10.01
CA GLU A 150 5.40 -12.98 10.52
C GLU A 150 6.79 -12.64 9.95
N ALA A 151 6.88 -12.24 8.68
CA ALA A 151 8.14 -11.81 8.06
C ALA A 151 8.73 -10.55 8.72
N TYR A 152 7.89 -9.58 9.09
CA TYR A 152 8.36 -8.35 9.76
C TYR A 152 8.70 -8.60 11.23
N LEU A 153 7.96 -9.46 11.93
CA LEU A 153 8.29 -9.91 13.28
C LEU A 153 9.63 -10.66 13.31
N ALA A 154 9.89 -11.54 12.34
CA ALA A 154 11.17 -12.25 12.21
C ALA A 154 12.37 -11.31 12.01
N ARG A 155 12.13 -10.06 11.54
CA ARG A 155 13.13 -9.00 11.45
C ARG A 155 13.27 -8.16 12.72
N GLY A 156 12.54 -8.48 13.78
CA GLY A 156 12.59 -7.79 15.07
C GLY A 156 11.82 -6.47 15.12
N MET A 157 10.92 -6.20 14.15
CA MET A 157 10.03 -5.03 14.23
C MET A 157 8.89 -5.30 15.21
N HIS A 158 8.53 -4.31 16.02
CA HIS A 158 7.39 -4.45 16.94
C HIS A 158 6.08 -4.40 16.15
N ILE A 159 5.08 -5.22 16.53
CA ILE A 159 3.82 -5.38 15.78
C ILE A 159 3.10 -4.04 15.54
N ASP A 160 3.12 -3.16 16.54
CA ASP A 160 2.45 -1.86 16.48
C ASP A 160 3.17 -0.80 15.64
N ASP A 161 4.41 -1.07 15.22
CA ASP A 161 5.19 -0.14 14.40
C ASP A 161 4.83 -0.26 12.92
N PHE A 162 4.32 -1.41 12.47
CA PHE A 162 4.02 -1.67 11.07
C PHE A 162 2.58 -2.07 10.78
N ALA A 163 1.87 -2.76 11.70
CA ALA A 163 0.52 -3.22 11.44
C ALA A 163 -0.46 -2.09 11.04
N PRO A 164 -0.37 -0.86 11.61
CA PRO A 164 -1.20 0.27 11.17
C PRO A 164 -0.96 0.76 9.73
N ASN A 165 0.19 0.38 9.13
CA ASN A 165 0.62 0.72 7.78
C ASN A 165 0.32 -0.39 6.77
N LEU A 166 -0.36 -1.47 7.18
CA LEU A 166 -0.89 -2.47 6.27
C LEU A 166 -2.26 -2.02 5.75
N SER A 167 -2.40 -1.98 4.42
CA SER A 167 -3.68 -1.81 3.73
C SER A 167 -4.07 -3.12 3.06
N PHE A 168 -5.38 -3.30 2.83
CA PHE A 168 -5.93 -4.44 2.09
C PHE A 168 -6.68 -3.99 0.85
N PHE A 169 -6.79 -4.85 -0.15
CA PHE A 169 -7.50 -4.55 -1.38
C PHE A 169 -8.26 -5.76 -1.94
N PHE A 170 -9.59 -5.68 -1.96
CA PHE A 170 -10.46 -6.77 -2.43
C PHE A 170 -11.24 -6.41 -3.71
N SER A 171 -11.61 -7.44 -4.48
CA SER A 171 -12.62 -7.39 -5.55
C SER A 171 -14.01 -7.69 -5.01
N ASN A 172 -15.05 -7.07 -5.56
CA ASN A 172 -16.44 -7.31 -5.22
C ASN A 172 -17.24 -7.73 -6.47
N GLY A 173 -17.76 -8.96 -6.48
CA GLY A 173 -18.57 -9.52 -7.56
C GLY A 173 -20.01 -9.78 -7.15
N MET A 174 -20.66 -10.70 -7.86
CA MET A 174 -22.10 -11.00 -7.71
C MET A 174 -22.41 -12.10 -6.68
N ASP A 175 -21.41 -12.92 -6.32
CA ASP A 175 -21.57 -14.01 -5.37
C ASP A 175 -21.99 -13.52 -3.96
N PRO A 176 -22.86 -14.26 -3.24
CA PRO A 176 -23.44 -13.79 -1.99
C PRO A 176 -22.41 -13.51 -0.88
N GLU A 177 -21.26 -14.19 -0.88
CA GLU A 177 -20.20 -14.03 0.11
C GLU A 177 -19.56 -12.63 0.07
N TYR A 178 -19.59 -11.95 -1.08
CA TYR A 178 -19.10 -10.56 -1.20
C TYR A 178 -19.83 -9.61 -0.25
N THR A 179 -21.11 -9.88 0.05
CA THR A 179 -21.90 -9.07 1.00
C THR A 179 -21.34 -9.09 2.42
N VAL A 180 -20.56 -10.13 2.79
CA VAL A 180 -19.98 -10.34 4.13
C VAL A 180 -18.46 -10.28 4.19
N MET A 181 -17.77 -10.33 3.06
CA MET A 181 -16.31 -10.45 3.01
C MET A 181 -15.59 -9.42 3.89
N GLY A 182 -15.93 -8.13 3.75
CA GLY A 182 -15.28 -7.07 4.52
C GLY A 182 -15.48 -7.17 6.05
N ARG A 183 -16.64 -7.64 6.52
CA ARG A 183 -16.88 -7.84 7.96
C ARG A 183 -16.15 -9.08 8.49
N VAL A 184 -16.03 -10.13 7.68
CA VAL A 184 -15.26 -11.33 8.03
C VAL A 184 -13.78 -10.99 8.11
N ALA A 185 -13.22 -10.31 7.09
CA ALA A 185 -11.82 -9.87 7.06
C ALA A 185 -11.45 -9.06 8.31
N ARG A 186 -12.24 -8.03 8.62
CA ARG A 186 -12.02 -7.18 9.80
C ARG A 186 -12.05 -7.96 11.11
N ARG A 187 -12.99 -8.90 11.27
CA ARG A 187 -13.12 -9.65 12.52
C ARG A 187 -11.98 -10.65 12.72
N ILE A 188 -11.59 -11.38 11.67
CA ILE A 188 -10.45 -12.30 11.72
C ILE A 188 -9.18 -11.54 12.08
N TRP A 189 -8.92 -10.42 11.40
CA TRP A 189 -7.76 -9.59 11.66
C TRP A 189 -7.75 -9.02 13.09
N ALA A 190 -8.85 -8.42 13.54
CA ALA A 190 -8.92 -7.83 14.88
C ALA A 190 -8.68 -8.85 15.99
N VAL A 191 -9.28 -10.04 15.88
CA VAL A 191 -9.08 -11.13 16.85
C VAL A 191 -7.64 -11.63 16.82
N ALA A 192 -7.08 -11.90 15.64
CA ALA A 192 -5.70 -12.36 15.52
C ALA A 192 -4.69 -11.33 16.05
N MET A 193 -4.83 -10.06 15.66
CA MET A 193 -3.98 -8.97 16.15
C MET A 193 -4.01 -8.84 17.66
N ARG A 194 -5.18 -8.96 18.28
CA ARG A 194 -5.35 -8.85 19.73
C ARG A 194 -4.84 -10.10 20.47
N ASP A 195 -5.35 -11.28 20.09
CA ASP A 195 -5.22 -12.49 20.90
C ASP A 195 -3.93 -13.28 20.59
N ARG A 196 -3.46 -13.23 19.33
CA ARG A 196 -2.22 -13.91 18.92
C ARG A 196 -1.01 -13.00 18.98
N TYR A 197 -1.14 -11.77 18.48
CA TYR A 197 0.00 -10.85 18.35
C TYR A 197 0.09 -9.80 19.47
N GLY A 198 -0.90 -9.70 20.36
CA GLY A 198 -0.89 -8.75 21.48
C GLY A 198 -0.90 -7.27 21.05
N ALA A 199 -1.35 -6.98 19.83
CA ALA A 199 -1.26 -5.66 19.22
C ALA A 199 -2.32 -4.68 19.75
N ASN A 200 -2.02 -3.38 19.67
CA ASN A 200 -2.90 -2.34 20.17
C ASN A 200 -4.18 -2.15 19.33
N ALA A 201 -5.09 -1.30 19.83
CA ALA A 201 -6.38 -1.04 19.19
C ALA A 201 -6.30 -0.41 17.79
N ARG A 202 -5.18 0.23 17.41
CA ARG A 202 -4.97 0.76 16.06
C ARG A 202 -4.58 -0.37 15.10
N SER A 203 -3.71 -1.27 15.52
CA SER A 203 -3.26 -2.44 14.75
C SER A 203 -4.37 -3.45 14.47
N GLN A 204 -5.38 -3.53 15.36
CA GLN A 204 -6.57 -4.38 15.18
C GLN A 204 -7.52 -3.89 14.07
N LYS A 205 -7.38 -2.66 13.58
CA LYS A 205 -8.28 -2.07 12.57
C LYS A 205 -7.80 -2.36 11.16
N LEU A 206 -8.30 -3.43 10.56
CA LEU A 206 -8.09 -3.71 9.13
C LEU A 206 -8.83 -2.66 8.28
N LYS A 207 -8.07 -1.91 7.49
CA LYS A 207 -8.56 -0.96 6.50
C LYS A 207 -8.41 -1.59 5.12
N TYR A 208 -9.40 -1.41 4.26
CA TYR A 208 -9.33 -1.94 2.91
C TYR A 208 -9.93 -0.98 1.89
N HIS A 209 -9.39 -1.08 0.67
CA HIS A 209 -10.02 -0.62 -0.55
C HIS A 209 -10.83 -1.76 -1.18
N CYS A 210 -11.87 -1.42 -1.92
CA CYS A 210 -12.71 -2.37 -2.63
C CYS A 210 -12.97 -1.84 -4.03
N GLN A 211 -12.76 -2.67 -5.04
CA GLN A 211 -13.07 -2.37 -6.44
C GLN A 211 -14.09 -3.39 -6.95
N THR A 212 -15.01 -2.94 -7.80
CA THR A 212 -15.97 -3.84 -8.46
C THR A 212 -15.24 -4.81 -9.40
N SER A 213 -15.78 -6.02 -9.56
CA SER A 213 -15.11 -7.05 -10.36
C SER A 213 -15.11 -6.69 -11.83
N GLY A 214 -13.92 -6.58 -12.42
CA GLY A 214 -13.77 -6.40 -13.87
C GLY A 214 -14.26 -7.62 -14.66
N ARG A 215 -14.09 -8.82 -14.11
CA ARG A 215 -14.55 -10.09 -14.68
C ARG A 215 -16.07 -10.22 -14.77
N SER A 216 -16.81 -9.45 -13.96
CA SER A 216 -18.27 -9.36 -14.07
C SER A 216 -18.74 -8.48 -15.24
N LEU A 217 -17.83 -7.71 -15.85
CA LEU A 217 -18.13 -6.81 -16.95
C LEU A 217 -17.89 -7.51 -18.28
N HIS A 218 -18.87 -7.41 -19.18
CA HIS A 218 -18.88 -8.14 -20.44
C HIS A 218 -18.71 -7.19 -21.62
N ALA A 219 -18.12 -7.69 -22.71
CA ALA A 219 -17.99 -6.96 -23.97
C ALA A 219 -19.32 -6.91 -24.75
N GLN A 220 -20.18 -7.90 -24.54
CA GLN A 220 -21.55 -7.95 -25.05
C GLN A 220 -22.46 -7.14 -24.14
N GLU A 221 -23.40 -6.39 -24.72
CA GLU A 221 -24.39 -5.61 -23.98
C GLU A 221 -23.75 -4.75 -22.87
N ILE A 222 -22.76 -3.94 -23.23
CA ILE A 222 -21.93 -3.18 -22.27
C ILE A 222 -22.76 -2.29 -21.34
N ALA A 223 -23.95 -1.85 -21.76
CA ALA A 223 -24.85 -1.06 -20.92
C ALA A 223 -25.31 -1.82 -19.66
N PHE A 224 -25.32 -3.15 -19.67
CA PHE A 224 -25.66 -3.93 -18.47
C PHE A 224 -24.54 -3.95 -17.43
N ASN A 225 -23.33 -3.49 -17.77
CA ASN A 225 -22.23 -3.36 -16.81
C ASN A 225 -22.54 -2.33 -15.73
N ASP A 226 -23.27 -1.26 -16.06
CA ASP A 226 -23.71 -0.25 -15.08
C ASP A 226 -24.70 -0.80 -14.05
N ILE A 227 -25.44 -1.87 -14.38
CA ILE A 227 -26.35 -2.55 -13.44
C ILE A 227 -25.55 -3.45 -12.48
N ARG A 228 -24.43 -4.01 -12.95
CA ARG A 228 -23.58 -4.92 -12.16
C ARG A 228 -22.63 -4.17 -11.22
N THR A 229 -22.26 -2.94 -11.56
CA THR A 229 -21.30 -2.09 -10.84
C THR A 229 -21.96 -1.38 -9.66
#